data_AF-A0A318TK16-F1
#
_entry.id   AF-A0A318TK16-F1
#
_cell.length_a   1.000
_cell.length_b   1.000
_cell.length_c   1.000
_cell.angle_alpha   90.00
_cell.angle_beta   90.00
_cell.angle_gamma   90.00
#
_symmetry.space_group_name_H-M   'P 1'
#
loop_
_entity.id
_entity.type
_entity.pdbx_description
1 polymer ?
#
loop_
_entity_poly.entity_id
_entity_poly.type
_entity_poly.pdbx_seq_one_letter_code
_entity_poly.pdbx_strand_id
1 'polypeptide(L)'
;MDRTRLIKLMMLTTSSNDNEALSALRMANRMLADASLAWSEVLGSGRQPQRAADPPRRQPPPPPPSQRRQQAKRNDADDGDADDIEAMFEELTTAEFANSFIESLHRQWKERGRLTAKQIIALRRVHLAAMKQKYGRTSYYGRFS
;
A
#
# COMPACT_ATOMS: atom_id res chain seq x y z
N MET A 1 -12.54 23.51 10.51
CA MET A 1 -11.73 22.49 11.18
C MET A 1 -11.78 22.70 12.69
N ASP A 2 -11.99 21.65 13.49
CA ASP A 2 -11.93 21.74 14.95
C ASP A 2 -10.46 21.71 15.44
N ARG A 3 -9.96 22.88 15.85
CA ARG A 3 -8.57 23.07 16.28
C ARG A 3 -8.26 22.33 17.59
N THR A 4 -9.22 22.26 18.50
CA THR A 4 -9.06 21.58 19.79
C THR A 4 -8.86 20.08 19.58
N ARG A 5 -9.64 19.50 18.65
CA ARG A 5 -9.49 18.09 18.27
C ARG A 5 -8.13 17.80 17.63
N LEU A 6 -7.61 18.71 16.78
CA LEU A 6 -6.29 18.54 16.18
C LEU A 6 -5.19 18.52 17.23
N ILE A 7 -5.23 19.45 18.18
CA ILE A 7 -4.23 19.54 19.24
C ILE A 7 -4.22 18.26 20.07
N LYS A 8 -5.40 17.71 20.41
CA LYS A 8 -5.51 16.41 21.09
C LYS A 8 -4.88 15.27 20.29
N LEU A 9 -5.14 15.20 18.98
CA LEU A 9 -4.51 14.19 18.11
C LEU A 9 -2.99 14.35 18.08
N MET A 10 -2.48 15.58 18.01
CA MET A 10 -1.04 15.83 18.06
C MET A 10 -0.42 15.42 19.39
N MET A 11 -1.11 15.57 20.51
CA MET A 11 -0.62 15.06 21.80
C MET A 11 -0.58 13.53 21.85
N LEU A 12 -1.53 12.84 21.20
CA LEU A 12 -1.50 11.37 21.11
C LEU A 12 -0.32 10.85 20.27
N THR A 13 0.23 11.66 19.36
CA THR A 13 1.42 11.26 18.60
C THR A 13 2.69 11.13 19.45
N THR A 14 2.68 11.61 20.69
CA THR A 14 3.79 11.42 21.64
C THR A 14 3.59 10.22 22.57
N SER A 15 2.56 9.39 22.35
CA SER A 15 2.37 8.19 23.17
C SER A 15 3.46 7.15 22.87
N SER A 16 3.78 6.31 23.86
CA SER A 16 4.75 5.23 23.72
C SER A 16 4.22 4.03 22.93
N ASN A 17 2.98 4.09 22.46
CA ASN A 17 2.34 3.04 21.68
C ASN A 17 2.31 3.44 20.20
N ASP A 18 3.22 2.87 19.40
CA ASP A 18 3.38 3.19 17.98
C ASP A 18 2.07 3.10 17.17
N ASN A 19 1.21 2.13 17.48
CA ASN A 19 -0.05 1.94 16.77
C ASN A 19 -1.04 3.09 17.02
N GLU A 20 -1.04 3.61 18.25
CA GLU A 20 -1.86 4.76 18.63
C GLU A 20 -1.33 6.05 17.99
N ALA A 21 -0.02 6.29 18.07
CA ALA A 21 0.62 7.46 17.48
C ALA A 21 0.39 7.51 15.95
N LEU A 22 0.55 6.37 15.26
CA LEU A 22 0.31 6.28 13.82
C LEU A 22 -1.17 6.51 13.46
N SER A 23 -2.08 5.99 14.27
CA SER A 23 -3.52 6.18 14.06
C SER A 23 -3.92 7.64 14.25
N ALA A 24 -3.39 8.30 15.28
CA ALA A 24 -3.59 9.72 15.53
C ALA A 24 -3.07 10.59 14.38
N LEU A 25 -1.88 10.29 13.84
CA LEU A 25 -1.32 10.99 12.69
C LEU A 25 -2.19 10.84 11.43
N ARG A 26 -2.70 9.64 11.16
CA ARG A 26 -3.62 9.38 10.03
C ARG A 26 -4.92 10.16 10.17
N MET A 27 -5.48 10.21 11.37
CA MET A 27 -6.68 11.01 11.66
C MET A 27 -6.42 12.52 11.48
N ALA A 28 -5.26 13.02 11.93
CA ALA A 28 -4.88 14.41 11.75
C ALA A 28 -4.77 14.78 10.25
N ASN A 29 -4.10 13.93 9.46
CA ASN A 29 -3.98 14.13 8.01
C ASN A 29 -5.34 14.11 7.30
N ARG A 30 -6.24 13.18 7.68
CA ARG A 30 -7.60 13.14 7.14
C ARG A 30 -8.36 14.43 7.46
N MET A 31 -8.26 14.92 8.69
CA MET A 31 -8.95 16.15 9.12
C MET A 31 -8.42 17.41 8.42
N LEU A 32 -7.13 17.43 8.06
CA LEU A 32 -6.56 18.51 7.22
C LEU A 32 -7.05 18.42 5.78
N ALA A 33 -7.08 17.21 5.21
CA ALA A 33 -7.59 16.98 3.86
C ALA A 33 -9.07 17.35 3.72
N ASP A 34 -9.91 16.99 4.70
CA ASP A 34 -11.32 17.36 4.75
C ASP A 34 -11.52 18.88 4.82
N ALA A 35 -10.54 19.61 5.37
CA ALA A 35 -10.53 21.07 5.45
C ALA A 35 -9.79 21.74 4.28
N SER A 36 -9.21 20.98 3.35
CA SER A 36 -8.33 21.47 2.28
C SER A 36 -7.17 22.33 2.76
N LEU A 37 -6.64 22.05 3.96
CA LEU A 37 -5.55 22.81 4.57
C LEU A 37 -4.23 22.04 4.50
N ALA A 38 -3.13 22.77 4.31
CA ALA A 38 -1.78 22.21 4.41
C ALA A 38 -1.21 22.37 5.83
N TRP A 39 -0.32 21.47 6.25
CA TRP A 39 0.39 21.59 7.54
C TRP A 39 1.13 22.93 7.69
N SER A 40 1.64 23.50 6.60
CA SER A 40 2.29 24.81 6.59
C SER A 40 1.35 25.95 6.97
N GLU A 41 0.07 25.84 6.63
CA GLU A 41 -0.94 26.86 6.96
C GLU A 41 -1.36 26.75 8.43
N VAL A 42 -1.40 25.52 8.96
CA VAL A 42 -1.77 25.25 10.35
C VAL A 42 -0.66 25.61 11.34
N LEU A 43 0.60 25.32 10.97
CA LEU A 43 1.78 25.63 11.78
C LEU A 43 2.30 27.06 11.52
N GLY A 44 1.97 27.63 10.36
CA GLY A 44 2.45 28.93 9.90
C GLY A 44 1.53 30.09 10.29
N SER A 45 1.52 30.47 11.57
CA SER A 45 1.11 31.82 12.00
C SER A 45 2.29 32.81 12.05
N GLY A 46 3.48 32.42 11.59
CA GLY A 46 4.64 33.30 11.49
C GLY A 46 5.06 33.47 10.03
N ARG A 47 4.80 34.67 9.49
CA ARG A 47 5.33 35.23 8.22
C ARG A 47 5.93 34.19 7.26
N GLN A 48 5.15 33.80 6.27
CA GLN A 48 5.68 33.18 5.06
C GLN A 48 6.68 34.19 4.44
N PRO A 49 7.99 33.89 4.30
CA PRO A 49 8.82 34.69 3.42
C PRO A 49 8.18 34.56 2.04
N GLN A 50 7.76 35.68 1.46
CA GLN A 50 7.37 35.75 0.05
C GLN A 50 8.45 35.01 -0.73
N ARG A 51 8.08 33.88 -1.35
CA ARG A 51 8.94 33.18 -2.29
C ARG A 51 9.32 34.20 -3.35
N ALA A 52 10.56 34.67 -3.32
CA ALA A 52 11.21 35.19 -4.51
C ALA A 52 11.03 34.11 -5.59
N ALA A 53 10.55 34.52 -6.77
CA ALA A 53 10.26 33.63 -7.88
C ALA A 53 11.37 32.58 -8.02
N ASP A 54 11.00 31.30 -7.91
CA ASP A 54 11.93 30.20 -8.13
C ASP A 54 12.60 30.42 -9.51
N PRO A 55 13.94 30.41 -9.62
CA PRO A 55 14.59 30.38 -10.93
C PRO A 55 14.06 29.16 -11.70
N PRO A 56 13.90 29.24 -13.04
CA PRO A 56 13.30 28.18 -13.82
C PRO A 56 14.00 26.86 -13.50
N ARG A 57 13.24 25.92 -12.93
CA ARG A 57 13.73 24.57 -12.63
C ARG A 57 14.27 23.99 -13.93
N ARG A 58 15.60 23.87 -14.02
CA ARG A 58 16.25 23.07 -15.05
C ARG A 58 15.67 21.67 -14.91
N GLN A 59 14.87 21.24 -15.88
CA GLN A 59 14.40 19.87 -15.93
C GLN A 59 15.64 18.97 -15.87
N PRO A 60 15.69 17.97 -14.97
CA PRO A 60 16.73 16.97 -15.04
C PRO A 60 16.70 16.36 -16.45
N PRO A 61 17.85 16.12 -17.08
CA PRO A 61 17.89 15.52 -18.41
C PRO A 61 17.10 14.21 -18.39
N PRO A 62 16.36 13.88 -19.47
CA PRO A 62 15.63 12.63 -19.55
C PRO A 62 16.60 11.46 -19.29
N PRO A 63 16.19 10.45 -18.52
CA PRO A 63 17.05 9.31 -18.25
C PRO A 63 17.47 8.63 -19.56
N PRO A 64 18.70 8.10 -19.64
CA PRO A 64 19.19 7.47 -20.86
C PRO A 64 18.29 6.31 -21.29
N PRO A 65 18.07 6.11 -22.61
CA PRO A 65 17.11 5.13 -23.14
C PRO A 65 17.40 3.67 -22.70
N SER A 66 18.62 3.38 -22.24
CA SER A 66 19.01 2.07 -21.73
C SER A 66 18.33 1.66 -20.41
N GLN A 67 17.95 2.62 -19.54
CA GLN A 67 17.26 2.31 -18.28
C GLN A 67 15.75 2.13 -18.46
N ARG A 68 15.15 2.77 -19.46
CA ARG A 68 13.70 2.69 -19.74
C ARG A 68 13.28 1.29 -20.22
N ARG A 69 14.16 0.60 -20.97
CA ARG A 69 13.92 -0.78 -21.44
C ARG A 69 13.97 -1.83 -20.32
N GLN A 70 14.76 -1.62 -19.27
CA GLN A 70 14.84 -2.59 -18.16
C GLN A 70 13.66 -2.51 -17.19
N GLN A 71 13.04 -1.32 -17.03
CA GLN A 71 11.83 -1.17 -16.21
C GLN A 71 10.56 -1.67 -16.92
N ALA A 72 10.46 -1.50 -18.25
CA ALA A 72 9.33 -2.02 -19.01
C ALA A 72 9.33 -3.57 -19.02
N LYS A 73 10.50 -4.20 -19.23
CA LYS A 73 10.61 -5.66 -19.36
C LYS A 73 10.42 -6.44 -18.04
N ARG A 74 10.30 -5.75 -16.89
CA ARG A 74 10.02 -6.37 -15.58
C ARG A 74 8.53 -6.40 -15.23
N ASN A 75 7.68 -5.73 -16.01
CA ASN A 75 6.23 -5.73 -15.78
C ASN A 75 5.47 -6.74 -16.65
N ASP A 76 6.16 -7.39 -17.60
CA ASP A 76 5.57 -8.32 -18.58
C ASP A 76 5.78 -9.81 -18.21
N ALA A 77 6.06 -10.12 -16.95
CA ALA A 77 6.35 -11.50 -16.55
C ALA A 77 5.64 -11.82 -15.23
N ASP A 78 4.40 -12.28 -15.35
CA ASP A 78 3.87 -13.50 -14.74
C ASP A 78 2.34 -13.36 -14.79
N ASP A 79 1.76 -13.54 -15.98
CA ASP A 79 0.33 -13.86 -16.13
C ASP A 79 0.16 -15.26 -15.54
N GLY A 80 0.16 -15.34 -14.21
CA GLY A 80 -0.22 -16.56 -13.51
C GLY A 80 -1.58 -16.99 -14.02
N ASP A 81 -1.71 -18.28 -14.30
CA ASP A 81 -2.91 -18.84 -14.92
C ASP A 81 -4.15 -18.37 -14.14
N ALA A 82 -5.15 -17.84 -14.84
CA ALA A 82 -6.31 -17.24 -14.20
C ALA A 82 -7.04 -18.26 -13.30
N ASP A 83 -6.99 -19.53 -13.72
CA ASP A 83 -7.53 -20.68 -13.02
C ASP A 83 -6.76 -20.96 -11.71
N ASP A 84 -5.43 -20.79 -11.70
CA ASP A 84 -4.61 -20.94 -10.50
C ASP A 84 -4.94 -19.86 -9.45
N ILE A 85 -5.21 -18.63 -9.92
CA ILE A 85 -5.54 -17.50 -9.03
C ILE A 85 -6.91 -17.69 -8.39
N GLU A 86 -7.91 -18.14 -9.14
CA GLU A 86 -9.24 -18.42 -8.62
C GLU A 86 -9.21 -19.56 -7.59
N ALA A 87 -8.48 -20.66 -7.88
CA ALA A 87 -8.32 -21.77 -6.94
C ALA A 87 -7.67 -21.34 -5.60
N MET A 88 -6.68 -20.44 -5.65
CA MET A 88 -6.08 -19.86 -4.44
C MET A 88 -7.10 -19.07 -3.61
N PHE A 89 -8.02 -18.34 -4.24
CA PHE A 89 -9.06 -17.60 -3.52
C PHE A 89 -10.08 -18.53 -2.87
N GLU A 90 -10.52 -19.60 -3.55
CA GLU A 90 -11.44 -20.59 -2.98
C GLU A 90 -10.83 -21.28 -1.74
N GLU A 91 -9.56 -21.66 -1.80
CA GLU A 91 -8.90 -22.29 -0.67
C GLU A 91 -8.64 -21.30 0.49
N LEU A 92 -8.33 -20.03 0.19
CA LEU A 92 -8.10 -19.01 1.21
C LEU A 92 -9.39 -18.47 1.86
N THR A 93 -10.50 -18.46 1.14
CA THR A 93 -11.81 -18.03 1.67
C THR A 93 -12.46 -19.10 2.55
N THR A 94 -12.18 -20.37 2.27
CA THR A 94 -12.62 -21.49 3.11
C THR A 94 -11.78 -21.66 4.37
N ALA A 95 -10.53 -21.18 4.37
CA ALA A 95 -9.74 -21.09 5.59
C ALA A 95 -10.31 -20.02 6.53
N GLU A 96 -10.35 -20.30 7.84
CA GLU A 96 -10.73 -19.33 8.89
C GLU A 96 -9.85 -18.05 8.92
N PHE A 97 -8.82 -18.00 8.06
CA PHE A 97 -7.91 -16.89 7.83
C PHE A 97 -8.35 -15.91 6.74
N ALA A 98 -9.64 -15.87 6.39
CA ALA A 98 -10.20 -14.88 5.49
C ALA A 98 -10.05 -13.46 6.07
N ASN A 99 -8.83 -12.92 5.93
CA ASN A 99 -8.50 -11.57 6.32
C ASN A 99 -9.15 -10.62 5.32
N SER A 100 -9.59 -9.45 5.78
CA SER A 100 -10.13 -8.36 4.93
C SER A 100 -9.24 -8.01 3.73
N PHE A 101 -7.93 -8.30 3.83
CA PHE A 101 -6.96 -8.21 2.74
C PHE A 101 -7.28 -9.16 1.57
N ILE A 102 -7.57 -10.44 1.83
CA ILE A 102 -7.88 -11.43 0.79
C ILE A 102 -9.21 -11.09 0.11
N GLU A 103 -10.22 -10.70 0.89
CA GLU A 103 -11.49 -10.24 0.34
C GLU A 103 -11.31 -9.01 -0.56
N SER A 104 -10.46 -8.06 -0.17
CA SER A 104 -10.13 -6.90 -0.99
C SER A 104 -9.43 -7.29 -2.29
N LEU A 105 -8.52 -8.25 -2.27
CA LEU A 105 -7.85 -8.73 -3.49
C LEU A 105 -8.81 -9.51 -4.39
N HIS A 106 -9.67 -10.36 -3.80
CA HIS A 106 -10.66 -11.14 -4.53
C HIS A 106 -11.67 -10.23 -5.24
N ARG A 107 -12.16 -9.20 -4.53
CA ARG A 107 -13.02 -8.18 -5.13
C ARG A 107 -12.35 -7.48 -6.30
N GLN A 108 -11.09 -7.05 -6.12
CA GLN A 108 -10.34 -6.39 -7.19
C GLN A 108 -10.15 -7.31 -8.40
N TRP A 109 -9.89 -8.60 -8.18
CA TRP A 109 -9.79 -9.60 -9.24
C TRP A 109 -11.11 -9.76 -9.99
N LYS A 110 -12.25 -9.92 -9.31
CA LYS A 110 -13.57 -10.01 -9.95
C LYS A 110 -13.94 -8.76 -10.74
N GLU A 111 -13.59 -7.57 -10.25
CA GLU A 111 -13.90 -6.30 -10.91
C GLU A 111 -13.02 -6.02 -12.13
N ARG A 112 -11.72 -6.36 -12.06
CA ARG A 112 -10.73 -5.95 -13.07
C ARG A 112 -10.23 -7.08 -13.95
N GLY A 113 -10.50 -8.34 -13.58
CA GLY A 113 -9.96 -9.54 -14.22
C GLY A 113 -8.43 -9.67 -14.12
N ARG A 114 -7.77 -8.85 -13.28
CA ARG A 114 -6.31 -8.84 -13.15
C ARG A 114 -5.83 -8.32 -11.80
N LEU A 115 -4.72 -8.89 -11.35
CA LEU A 115 -3.94 -8.42 -10.19
C LEU A 115 -2.57 -7.92 -10.65
N THR A 116 -1.95 -7.06 -9.86
CA THR A 116 -0.54 -6.68 -10.10
C THR A 116 0.38 -7.82 -9.69
N ALA A 117 1.57 -7.92 -10.30
CA ALA A 117 2.58 -8.94 -9.94
C ALA A 117 2.89 -8.95 -8.42
N LYS A 118 2.93 -7.77 -7.78
CA LYS A 118 3.12 -7.67 -6.32
C LYS A 118 1.98 -8.29 -5.52
N GLN A 119 0.74 -8.12 -5.99
CA GLN A 119 -0.44 -8.70 -5.36
C GLN A 119 -0.48 -10.21 -5.54
N ILE A 120 -0.11 -10.73 -6.72
CA ILE A 120 0.01 -12.17 -6.97
C ILE A 120 1.08 -12.78 -6.05
N ILE A 121 2.25 -12.15 -5.92
CA ILE A 121 3.30 -12.60 -4.99
C ILE A 121 2.79 -12.60 -3.55
N ALA A 122 2.07 -11.56 -3.14
CA ALA A 122 1.50 -11.49 -1.79
C ALA A 122 0.46 -12.62 -1.56
N LEU A 123 -0.44 -12.85 -2.53
CA LEU A 123 -1.45 -13.90 -2.50
C LEU A 123 -0.79 -15.28 -2.36
N ARG A 124 0.21 -15.59 -3.19
CA ARG A 124 0.97 -16.86 -3.14
C ARG A 124 1.63 -17.07 -1.78
N ARG A 125 2.20 -16.02 -1.17
CA ARG A 125 2.81 -16.12 0.17
C ARG A 125 1.79 -16.45 1.25
N VAL A 126 0.61 -15.80 1.20
CA VAL A 126 -0.46 -16.07 2.17
C VAL A 126 -1.02 -17.48 1.98
N HIS A 127 -1.27 -17.89 0.73
CA HIS A 127 -1.69 -19.25 0.39
C HIS A 127 -0.69 -20.29 0.90
N LEU A 128 0.60 -20.11 0.64
CA LEU A 128 1.64 -21.02 1.12
C LEU A 128 1.70 -21.09 2.66
N ALA A 129 1.51 -19.97 3.35
CA ALA A 129 1.48 -19.93 4.81
C ALA A 129 0.25 -20.69 5.36
N ALA A 130 -0.93 -20.49 4.76
CA ALA A 130 -2.14 -21.21 5.11
C ALA A 130 -2.01 -22.72 4.86
N MET A 131 -1.45 -23.11 3.71
CA MET A 131 -1.14 -24.51 3.38
C MET A 131 -0.19 -25.14 4.42
N LYS A 132 0.88 -24.43 4.78
CA LYS A 132 1.85 -24.92 5.77
C LYS A 132 1.23 -25.12 7.15
N GLN A 133 0.27 -24.27 7.52
CA GLN A 133 -0.46 -24.41 8.77
C GLN A 133 -1.45 -25.58 8.73
N LYS A 134 -2.19 -25.73 7.63
CA LYS A 134 -3.18 -26.80 7.43
C LYS A 134 -2.56 -28.19 7.32
N TYR A 135 -1.42 -28.31 6.64
CA TYR A 135 -0.77 -29.60 6.32
C TYR A 135 0.57 -29.79 7.04
N GLY A 136 0.71 -29.22 8.24
CA GLY A 136 1.93 -29.19 9.04
C GLY A 136 2.98 -30.25 8.71
N ARG A 137 4.13 -29.80 8.18
CA ARG A 137 5.43 -30.49 8.02
C ARG A 137 5.68 -31.43 6.82
N THR A 138 4.81 -31.54 5.82
CA THR A 138 5.21 -32.25 4.58
C THR A 138 5.77 -31.27 3.55
N SER A 139 7.06 -31.42 3.23
CA SER A 139 7.85 -30.57 2.33
C SER A 139 7.27 -30.52 0.90
N TYR A 140 6.42 -29.53 0.63
CA TYR A 140 5.94 -29.18 -0.71
C TYR A 140 7.00 -28.31 -1.43
N TYR A 141 8.08 -28.94 -1.87
CA TYR A 141 8.99 -28.38 -2.89
C TYR A 141 8.97 -29.32 -4.08
N GLY A 142 7.99 -29.18 -4.96
CA GLY A 142 7.90 -30.05 -6.12
C GLY A 142 6.73 -29.78 -7.04
N ARG A 143 6.38 -28.52 -7.32
CA ARG A 143 5.44 -28.25 -8.42
C ARG A 143 5.38 -26.82 -8.95
N PHE A 144 6.50 -26.10 -9.05
CA PHE A 144 6.52 -24.86 -9.85
C PHE A 144 7.91 -24.73 -10.49
N SER A 145 8.04 -25.31 -11.68
CA SER A 145 9.18 -25.15 -12.59
C SER A 145 8.64 -24.69 -13.93
#